data_AF-X1QCC5-F1
#
_entry.id   AF-X1QCC5-F1
#
_cell.length_a   1.000
_cell.length_b   1.000
_cell.length_c   1.000
_cell.angle_alpha   90.00
_cell.angle_beta   90.00
_cell.angle_gamma   90.00
#
_symmetry.space_group_name_H-M   'P 1'
#
loop_
_entity.id
_entity.type
_entity.pdbx_description
1 polymer ?
#
loop_
_entity_poly.entity_id
_entity_poly.type
_entity_poly.pdbx_seq_one_letter_code
_entity_poly.pdbx_strand_id
1 'polypeptide(L)'
;MARLTAPLLSLGASGTIAKSLVYSVWKGIPYARVHVVPANPRSTKQQEVRGIFSTLAEMWKRMPQLARDPWQNDVLGLPLTARNRHVQLNVKTLIDETTLDLLVMSAAQGQAIPPIN
;
A
#
# COMPACT_ATOMS: atom_id res chain seq x y z
N MET A 1 -8.38 -26.23 4.61
CA MET A 1 -9.80 -25.90 4.38
C MET A 1 -10.55 -27.19 4.17
N ALA A 2 -11.59 -27.46 4.97
CA ALA A 2 -12.42 -28.64 4.77
C ALA A 2 -13.43 -28.35 3.64
N ARG A 3 -13.46 -29.21 2.61
CA ARG A 3 -14.54 -29.21 1.62
C ARG A 3 -15.79 -29.79 2.28
N LEU A 4 -16.93 -29.14 2.11
CA LEU A 4 -18.18 -29.57 2.73
C LEU A 4 -19.03 -30.33 1.71
N THR A 5 -19.44 -31.55 2.05
CA THR A 5 -20.37 -32.35 1.24
C THR A 5 -21.81 -31.84 1.39
N ALA A 6 -22.16 -31.21 2.51
CA ALA A 6 -23.43 -30.50 2.73
C ALA A 6 -23.21 -29.36 3.75
N PRO A 7 -23.28 -28.07 3.36
CA PRO A 7 -22.73 -27.00 4.19
C PRO A 7 -23.57 -26.67 5.45
N LEU A 8 -24.88 -26.89 5.42
CA LEU A 8 -25.80 -26.97 6.58
C LEU A 8 -27.19 -27.33 6.01
N LEU A 9 -27.43 -28.60 5.64
CA LEU A 9 -28.70 -29.07 5.02
C LEU A 9 -28.99 -28.56 3.59
N SER A 10 -28.01 -28.52 2.70
CA SER A 10 -28.22 -28.36 1.24
C SER A 10 -28.79 -27.01 0.73
N LEU A 11 -28.70 -25.93 1.50
CA LEU A 11 -29.17 -24.60 1.09
C LEU A 11 -28.04 -23.56 1.16
N GLY A 12 -27.06 -23.64 0.26
CA GLY A 12 -26.13 -22.54 -0.05
C GLY A 12 -25.70 -21.64 1.13
N ALA A 13 -25.27 -22.24 2.25
CA ALA A 13 -25.02 -21.49 3.48
C ALA A 13 -23.87 -20.48 3.28
N SER A 14 -24.12 -19.23 3.64
CA SER A 14 -23.14 -18.14 3.57
C SER A 14 -23.20 -17.29 4.83
N GLY A 15 -22.06 -16.69 5.20
CA GLY A 15 -21.96 -15.81 6.35
C GLY A 15 -21.30 -16.45 7.57
N THR A 16 -21.38 -15.75 8.70
CA THR A 16 -20.67 -16.12 9.94
C THR A 16 -21.68 -16.54 11.01
N ILE A 17 -21.49 -17.73 11.59
CA ILE A 17 -22.28 -18.20 12.74
C ILE A 17 -21.48 -17.92 14.01
N ALA A 18 -22.09 -17.21 14.96
CA ALA A 18 -21.57 -16.96 16.31
C ALA A 18 -20.11 -16.47 16.40
N LYS A 19 -19.59 -15.84 15.33
CA LYS A 19 -18.16 -15.46 15.19
C LYS A 19 -17.19 -16.62 15.43
N SER A 20 -17.63 -17.85 15.18
CA SER A 20 -16.82 -19.07 15.33
C SER A 20 -16.56 -19.75 13.99
N LEU A 21 -17.57 -19.80 13.11
CA LEU A 21 -17.51 -20.45 11.80
C LEU A 21 -17.99 -19.51 10.70
N VAL A 22 -17.29 -19.51 9.56
CA VAL A 22 -17.66 -18.77 8.35
C VAL A 22 -17.88 -19.75 7.22
N TYR A 23 -19.04 -19.68 6.58
CA TYR A 23 -19.41 -20.42 5.38
C TYR A 23 -19.32 -19.51 4.16
N SER A 24 -18.69 -20.02 3.10
CA SER A 24 -18.53 -19.29 1.85
C SER A 24 -18.39 -20.27 0.68
N VAL A 25 -18.59 -19.74 -0.53
CA VAL A 25 -18.42 -20.48 -1.78
C VAL A 25 -17.29 -19.84 -2.55
N TRP A 26 -16.26 -20.62 -2.89
CA TRP A 26 -15.17 -20.18 -3.75
C TRP A 26 -15.18 -21.01 -5.02
N LYS A 27 -15.39 -20.35 -6.17
CA LYS A 27 -15.47 -21.00 -7.49
C LYS A 27 -16.44 -22.19 -7.51
N GLY A 28 -17.61 -22.03 -6.89
CA GLY A 28 -18.63 -23.10 -6.79
C GLY A 28 -18.33 -24.17 -5.75
N ILE A 29 -17.19 -24.13 -5.06
CA ILE A 29 -16.85 -25.09 -4.00
C ILE A 29 -17.25 -24.50 -2.64
N PRO A 30 -18.21 -25.10 -1.91
CA PRO A 30 -18.55 -24.68 -0.56
C PRO A 30 -17.45 -25.07 0.41
N TYR A 31 -17.08 -24.14 1.29
CA TYR A 31 -16.12 -24.38 2.35
C TYR A 31 -16.54 -23.70 3.65
N ALA A 32 -16.11 -24.29 4.77
CA ALA A 32 -16.14 -23.65 6.08
C ALA A 32 -14.72 -23.33 6.53
N ARG A 33 -14.59 -22.22 7.25
CA ARG A 33 -13.38 -21.87 7.98
C ARG A 33 -13.73 -21.38 9.38
N VAL A 34 -12.78 -21.51 10.31
CA VAL A 34 -12.87 -20.83 11.59
C VAL A 34 -12.90 -19.33 11.33
N HIS A 35 -13.78 -18.62 12.03
CA HIS A 35 -13.82 -17.17 12.00
C HIS A 35 -12.55 -16.64 12.67
N VAL A 36 -11.60 -16.23 11.85
CA VAL A 36 -10.37 -15.57 12.29
C VAL A 36 -10.61 -14.08 12.24
N VAL A 37 -10.57 -13.42 13.39
CA VAL A 37 -10.36 -11.96 13.45
C VAL A 37 -8.87 -11.76 13.28
N PRO A 38 -8.39 -11.19 12.15
CA PRO A 38 -6.97 -10.92 12.01
C PRO A 38 -6.57 -9.93 13.11
N ALA A 39 -5.52 -10.25 13.85
CA ALA A 39 -4.90 -9.27 14.71
C ALA A 39 -4.39 -8.15 13.80
N ASN A 40 -4.87 -6.93 14.02
CA ASN A 40 -4.31 -5.72 13.42
C ASN A 40 -3.51 -4.96 14.48
N PRO A 41 -2.40 -5.53 14.98
CA PRO A 41 -1.63 -4.91 16.04
C PRO A 41 -1.04 -3.59 15.52
N ARG A 42 -1.25 -2.49 16.24
CA ARG A 42 -0.57 -1.21 15.98
C ARG A 42 0.87 -1.27 16.47
N SER A 43 1.68 -2.18 15.93
CA SER A 43 3.08 -2.29 16.31
C SER A 43 3.86 -1.03 15.94
N THR A 44 4.95 -0.74 16.67
CA THR A 44 5.80 0.43 16.45
C THR A 44 6.25 0.54 15.01
N LYS A 45 6.76 -0.56 14.43
CA LYS A 45 7.17 -0.62 13.01
C LYS A 45 6.05 -0.27 12.03
N GLN A 46 4.83 -0.72 12.30
CA GLN A 46 3.71 -0.34 11.43
C GLN A 46 3.32 1.13 11.58
N GLN A 47 3.51 1.74 12.76
CA GLN A 47 3.27 3.16 12.96
C GLN A 47 4.34 4.01 12.27
N GLU A 48 5.61 3.59 12.34
CA GLU A 48 6.73 4.24 11.64
C GLU A 48 6.50 4.28 10.13
N VAL A 49 6.19 3.14 9.51
CA VAL A 49 5.89 3.07 8.07
C VAL A 49 4.70 3.99 7.72
N ARG A 50 3.62 3.98 8.51
CA ARG A 50 2.47 4.88 8.29
C ARG A 50 2.86 6.36 8.44
N GLY A 51 3.74 6.67 9.38
CA GLY A 51 4.32 8.00 9.58
C GLY A 51 5.05 8.46 8.32
N ILE A 52 5.96 7.64 7.79
CA ILE A 52 6.72 7.92 6.55
C ILE A 52 5.76 8.19 5.38
N PHE A 53 4.76 7.33 5.16
CA PHE A 53 3.76 7.53 4.10
C PHE A 53 2.99 8.85 4.26
N SER A 54 2.65 9.21 5.50
CA SER A 54 1.94 10.46 5.80
C SER A 54 2.81 11.67 5.51
N THR A 55 4.07 11.66 5.97
CA THR A 55 5.05 12.72 5.71
C THR A 55 5.28 12.92 4.21
N LEU A 56 5.56 11.85 3.45
CA LEU A 56 5.76 11.93 2.00
C LEU A 56 4.52 12.44 1.26
N ALA A 57 3.33 12.07 1.72
CA ALA A 57 2.09 12.58 1.15
C ALA A 57 1.91 14.10 1.40
N GLU A 58 2.28 14.59 2.58
CA GLU A 58 2.27 16.03 2.89
C GLU A 58 3.32 16.79 2.09
N MET A 59 4.53 16.24 1.97
CA MET A 59 5.58 16.81 1.14
C MET A 59 5.12 16.95 -0.31
N TRP A 60 4.51 15.91 -0.88
CA TRP A 60 3.95 15.97 -2.23
C TRP A 60 2.93 17.08 -2.41
N LYS A 61 2.03 17.26 -1.45
CA LYS A 61 1.03 18.34 -1.48
C LYS A 61 1.67 19.73 -1.47
N ARG A 62 2.73 19.90 -0.68
CA ARG A 62 3.45 21.18 -0.54
C ARG A 62 4.45 21.45 -1.68
N MET A 63 4.85 20.43 -2.44
CA MET A 63 5.78 20.62 -3.55
C MET A 63 5.17 21.47 -4.67
N PRO A 64 5.88 22.51 -5.15
CA PRO A 64 5.47 23.30 -6.31
C PRO A 64 5.54 22.49 -7.60
N GLN A 65 4.87 22.95 -8.66
CA GLN A 65 4.81 22.23 -9.93
C GLN A 65 6.20 21.94 -10.53
N LEU A 66 7.11 22.91 -10.45
CA LEU A 66 8.51 22.76 -10.89
C LEU A 66 9.24 21.57 -10.24
N ALA A 67 8.91 21.25 -8.98
CA ALA A 67 9.50 20.11 -8.28
C ALA A 67 8.82 18.79 -8.67
N ARG A 68 7.60 18.82 -9.21
CA ARG A 68 6.83 17.65 -9.67
C ARG A 68 7.15 17.26 -11.11
N ASP A 69 7.53 18.21 -11.96
CA ASP A 69 7.82 17.97 -13.38
C ASP A 69 8.89 16.89 -13.62
N PRO A 70 10.02 16.84 -12.87
CA PRO A 70 10.99 15.75 -13.00
C PRO A 70 10.40 14.37 -12.72
N TRP A 71 9.49 14.27 -11.76
CA TRP A 71 8.79 13.02 -11.44
C TRP A 71 7.76 12.64 -12.49
N GLN A 72 7.18 13.61 -13.21
CA GLN A 72 6.29 13.33 -14.33
C GLN A 72 7.07 12.78 -15.52
N ASN A 73 8.25 13.35 -15.80
CA ASN A 73 9.12 12.89 -16.87
C ASN A 73 9.68 11.48 -16.60
N ASP A 74 10.06 11.15 -15.36
CA ASP A 74 10.57 9.84 -14.97
C ASP A 74 9.53 8.70 -15.12
N VAL A 75 8.25 9.05 -15.11
CA VAL A 75 7.16 8.06 -15.19
C VAL A 75 6.64 7.87 -16.63
N LEU A 76 7.16 8.63 -17.60
CA LEU A 76 6.79 8.47 -19.00
C LEU A 76 7.13 7.04 -19.48
N GLY A 77 6.10 6.29 -19.89
CA GLY A 77 6.23 4.89 -20.32
C GLY A 77 6.05 3.84 -19.22
N LEU A 78 5.83 4.25 -17.96
CA LEU A 78 5.52 3.35 -16.85
C LEU A 78 4.04 3.45 -16.46
N PRO A 79 3.39 2.34 -16.03
CA PRO A 79 2.02 2.34 -15.52
C PRO A 79 1.96 2.86 -14.07
N LEU A 80 2.62 3.98 -13.79
CA LEU A 80 2.71 4.61 -12.48
C LEU A 80 2.26 6.08 -12.57
N THR A 81 2.11 6.72 -11.43
CA THR A 81 1.95 8.19 -11.35
C THR A 81 3.22 8.80 -10.75
N ALA A 82 3.51 10.06 -11.07
CA ALA A 82 4.64 10.80 -10.51
C ALA A 82 4.69 10.75 -8.97
N ARG A 83 3.52 10.85 -8.31
CA ARG A 83 3.39 10.69 -6.86
C ARG A 83 3.80 9.29 -6.40
N ASN A 84 3.31 8.26 -7.08
CA ASN A 84 3.62 6.87 -6.72
C ASN A 84 5.13 6.60 -6.85
N ARG A 85 5.77 7.19 -7.86
CA ARG A 85 7.22 7.11 -8.06
C ARG A 85 8.01 7.79 -6.94
N HIS A 86 7.62 9.00 -6.56
CA HIS A 86 8.19 9.72 -5.41
C HIS A 86 8.08 8.91 -4.10
N VAL A 87 6.91 8.33 -3.85
CA VAL A 87 6.67 7.52 -2.64
C VAL A 87 7.46 6.20 -2.71
N GLN A 88 7.52 5.54 -3.87
CA GLN A 88 8.22 4.26 -4.03
C GLN A 88 9.72 4.37 -3.74
N LEU A 89 10.38 5.42 -4.25
CA LEU A 89 11.82 5.60 -4.02
C LEU A 89 12.10 5.93 -2.55
N ASN A 90 11.33 6.83 -1.95
CA ASN A 90 11.58 7.32 -0.60
C ASN A 90 11.14 6.36 0.51
N VAL A 91 10.06 5.59 0.32
CA VAL A 91 9.65 4.60 1.33
C VAL A 91 10.70 3.50 1.48
N LYS A 92 11.34 3.09 0.38
CA LYS A 92 12.39 2.07 0.42
C LYS A 92 13.62 2.53 1.20
N THR A 93 14.00 3.80 1.08
CA THR A 93 15.18 4.34 1.75
C THR A 93 14.89 4.71 3.21
N LEU A 94 13.75 5.34 3.49
CA LEU A 94 13.44 5.89 4.82
C LEU A 94 12.98 4.86 5.86
N ILE A 95 12.70 3.61 5.47
CA ILE A 95 12.25 2.57 6.42
C ILE A 95 13.35 2.16 7.41
N ASP A 96 14.60 2.13 6.96
CA ASP A 96 15.73 1.68 7.78
C ASP A 96 16.49 2.86 8.41
N GLU A 97 16.14 4.10 8.02
CA GLU A 97 16.83 5.31 8.43
C GLU A 97 16.13 6.01 9.61
N THR A 98 16.95 6.64 10.45
CA THR A 98 16.46 7.44 11.59
C THR A 98 16.42 8.93 11.30
N THR A 99 17.04 9.36 10.19
CA THR A 99 17.10 10.74 9.71
C THR A 99 16.60 10.83 8.25
N LEU A 100 16.35 12.05 7.78
CA LEU A 100 15.86 12.31 6.42
C LEU A 100 17.00 12.55 5.41
N ASP A 101 18.22 12.11 5.71
CA ASP A 101 19.42 12.46 4.93
C ASP A 101 19.40 11.85 3.51
N LEU A 102 18.73 10.70 3.35
CA LEU A 102 18.58 9.99 2.07
C LEU A 102 17.25 10.31 1.35
N LEU A 103 16.54 11.35 1.80
CA LEU A 103 15.30 11.79 1.16
C LEU A 103 15.58 12.34 -0.24
N VAL A 104 14.96 11.72 -1.24
CA VAL A 104 15.02 12.14 -2.64
C VAL A 104 13.82 13.05 -2.97
N MET A 105 14.09 14.33 -3.16
CA MET A 105 13.07 15.33 -3.53
C MET A 105 12.91 15.54 -5.04
N SER A 106 13.83 15.02 -5.86
CA SER A 106 13.75 15.02 -7.32
C SER A 106 14.24 13.70 -7.89
N ALA A 107 13.52 13.14 -8.88
CA ALA A 107 13.95 11.95 -9.61
C ALA A 107 15.19 12.19 -10.49
N ALA A 108 15.54 13.47 -10.73
CA ALA A 108 16.67 13.82 -11.57
C ALA A 108 18.00 13.57 -10.85
N GLN A 109 18.47 12.32 -10.86
CA GLN A 109 19.91 12.08 -10.91
C GLN A 109 20.41 12.55 -12.29
N GLY A 110 20.75 13.85 -12.39
CA GLY A 110 21.52 14.39 -13.53
C GLY A 110 20.80 15.22 -14.60
N GLN A 111 19.72 15.95 -14.28
CA GLN A 111 19.21 17.00 -15.17
C GLN A 111 19.29 18.36 -14.49
N ALA A 112 20.02 19.25 -15.16
CA ALA A 112 20.37 20.59 -14.73
C ALA A 112 19.14 21.40 -14.29
N ILE A 113 19.36 22.23 -13.29
CA ILE A 113 18.53 23.42 -13.04
C ILE A 113 18.35 24.11 -14.40
N PRO A 114 17.14 24.30 -14.93
CA PRO A 114 16.95 25.06 -16.16
C PRO A 114 17.55 26.47 -15.93
N PRO A 115 18.32 27.02 -16.90
CA PRO A 115 18.99 28.29 -16.70
C PRO A 115 17.99 29.37 -16.31
N ILE A 116 18.33 30.06 -15.23
CA ILE A 116 17.63 31.26 -14.76
C ILE A 116 17.84 32.30 -15.84
N ASN A 117 16.76 32.74 -16.49
CA ASN A 117 16.74 34.03 -17.19
C ASN A 117 16.56 35.14 -16.16
#